data_AF-A0A9D2NWH8-F1
#
_entry.id   AF-A0A9D2NWH8-F1
#
_cell.length_a   1.000
_cell.length_b   1.000
_cell.length_c   1.000
_cell.angle_alpha   90.00
_cell.angle_beta   90.00
_cell.angle_gamma   90.00
#
_symmetry.space_group_name_H-M   'P 1'
#
loop_
_entity.id
_entity.type
_entity.pdbx_description
1 polymer ?
#
loop_
_entity_poly.entity_id
_entity_poly.type
_entity_poly.pdbx_seq_one_letter_code
_entity_poly.pdbx_strand_id
1 'polypeptide(L)'
;MFHLMPIKLWRNVSSIMVLAAFLAAMAGTFLADGSIVVHWGENEMPNNSAGKWILWAMLLLSVLSMFSYSSMMKERPGYNVPVGREMACALSTGMVSVFSLVDVVLAVYKFYPVTAVPVIGTAAIVCSLILFVVTAYIRQHNSSRAGEEK
;
A
#
# COMPACT_ATOMS: atom_id res chain seq x y z
N MET A 1 -9.57 -16.96 10.21
CA MET A 1 -8.85 -16.19 11.24
C MET A 1 -7.85 -15.27 10.56
N PHE A 2 -7.85 -13.99 10.92
CA PHE A 2 -6.90 -13.01 10.40
C PHE A 2 -5.52 -13.28 11.00
N HIS A 3 -4.57 -13.65 10.15
CA HIS A 3 -3.19 -13.86 10.55
C HIS A 3 -2.35 -12.73 9.97
N LEU A 4 -1.44 -12.18 10.76
CA LEU A 4 -0.45 -11.23 10.27
C LEU A 4 0.58 -11.95 9.40
N MET A 5 1.22 -11.20 8.49
CA MET A 5 2.26 -11.74 7.64
C MET A 5 3.34 -12.45 8.47
N PRO A 6 3.73 -13.68 8.11
CA PRO A 6 4.68 -14.45 8.88
C PRO A 6 6.13 -13.95 8.74
N ILE A 7 6.44 -13.28 7.63
CA ILE A 7 7.79 -12.78 7.36
C ILE A 7 7.96 -11.40 7.99
N LYS A 8 8.93 -11.29 8.92
CA LYS A 8 9.16 -10.08 9.73
C LYS A 8 9.34 -8.81 8.90
N LEU A 9 10.08 -8.88 7.79
CA LEU A 9 10.32 -7.72 6.90
C LEU A 9 8.99 -7.14 6.41
N TRP A 10 8.20 -7.95 5.68
CA TRP A 10 6.93 -7.52 5.08
C TRP A 10 5.91 -7.07 6.11
N ARG A 11 5.86 -7.76 7.26
CA ARG A 11 5.03 -7.36 8.39
C ARG A 11 5.41 -5.98 8.91
N ASN A 12 6.69 -5.73 9.17
CA ASN A 12 7.15 -4.45 9.71
C ASN A 12 6.92 -3.31 8.72
N VAL A 13 7.23 -3.51 7.43
CA VAL A 13 6.98 -2.51 6.38
C VAL A 13 5.48 -2.19 6.31
N SER A 14 4.63 -3.22 6.26
CA SER A 14 3.17 -3.03 6.24
C SER A 14 2.68 -2.26 7.47
N SER A 15 3.15 -2.61 8.67
CA SER A 15 2.77 -1.92 9.90
C SER A 15 3.20 -0.45 9.91
N ILE A 16 4.39 -0.12 9.41
CA ILE A 16 4.86 1.27 9.30
C ILE A 16 4.00 2.06 8.31
N MET A 17 3.65 1.45 7.16
CA MET A 17 2.79 2.10 6.16
C MET A 17 1.39 2.37 6.72
N VAL A 18 0.78 1.41 7.42
CA VAL A 18 -0.51 1.61 8.08
C VAL A 18 -0.44 2.70 9.15
N LEU A 19 0.65 2.76 9.93
CA LEU A 19 0.83 3.82 10.92
C LEU A 19 0.94 5.19 10.24
N ALA A 20 1.67 5.29 9.12
CA ALA A 20 1.76 6.53 8.35
C ALA A 20 0.40 6.97 7.79
N ALA A 21 -0.38 6.02 7.25
CA ALA A 21 -1.76 6.26 6.82
C ALA A 21 -2.64 6.74 7.98
N PHE A 22 -2.55 6.09 9.14
CA PHE A 22 -3.32 6.51 10.32
C PHE A 22 -3.00 7.95 10.75
N LEU A 23 -1.72 8.32 10.78
CA LEU A 23 -1.29 9.68 11.09
C LEU A 23 -1.78 10.69 10.03
N ALA A 24 -1.73 10.32 8.75
CA ALA A 24 -2.25 11.15 7.67
C ALA A 24 -3.77 11.31 7.74
N ALA A 25 -4.52 10.24 7.99
CA ALA A 25 -5.97 10.26 8.16
C ALA A 25 -6.38 11.13 9.35
N MET A 26 -5.66 11.04 10.47
CA MET A 26 -5.85 11.90 11.64
C MET A 26 -5.59 13.37 11.29
N ALA A 27 -4.45 13.68 10.69
CA ALA A 27 -4.11 15.05 10.29
C ALA A 27 -5.14 15.64 9.32
N GLY A 28 -5.47 14.91 8.24
CA GLY A 28 -6.46 15.35 7.25
C GLY A 28 -7.89 15.43 7.80
N THR A 29 -8.23 14.67 8.84
CA THR A 29 -9.56 14.75 9.46
C THR A 29 -9.68 15.94 10.41
N PHE A 30 -8.70 16.12 11.30
CA PHE A 30 -8.77 17.08 12.40
C PHE A 30 -8.14 18.44 12.12
N LEU A 31 -7.09 18.49 11.29
CA LEU A 31 -6.34 19.72 11.04
C LEU A 31 -6.69 20.38 9.71
N ALA A 32 -7.23 19.63 8.74
CA ALA A 32 -7.61 20.20 7.46
C ALA A 32 -9.08 20.64 7.43
N ASP A 33 -9.36 21.81 6.87
CA ASP A 33 -10.73 22.32 6.72
C ASP A 33 -11.34 21.97 5.35
N GLY A 34 -12.64 21.67 5.33
CA GLY A 34 -13.39 21.38 4.10
C GLY A 34 -13.17 19.97 3.51
N SER A 35 -13.50 19.81 2.23
CA SER A 35 -13.41 18.54 1.50
C SER A 35 -11.98 18.24 1.00
N ILE A 36 -11.74 16.99 0.64
CA ILE A 36 -10.46 16.48 0.16
C ILE A 36 -10.54 16.29 -1.35
N VAL A 37 -9.59 16.86 -2.08
CA VAL A 37 -9.50 16.69 -3.54
C VAL A 37 -9.07 15.26 -3.84
N VAL A 38 -9.83 14.58 -4.70
CA VAL A 38 -9.56 13.18 -5.10
C VAL A 38 -9.36 13.03 -6.61
N HIS A 39 -9.66 14.06 -7.39
CA HIS A 39 -9.53 14.02 -8.83
C HIS A 39 -9.00 15.35 -9.37
N TRP A 40 -8.03 15.25 -10.27
CA TRP A 40 -7.40 16.36 -10.97
C TRP A 40 -7.71 16.23 -12.47
N GLY A 41 -8.19 17.31 -13.08
CA GLY A 41 -8.50 17.37 -14.51
C GLY A 41 -7.29 17.71 -15.39
N GLU A 42 -7.52 17.89 -16.69
CA GLU A 42 -6.47 18.11 -17.71
C GLU A 42 -5.60 19.35 -17.47
N ASN A 43 -6.10 20.36 -16.74
CA ASN A 43 -5.36 21.58 -16.40
C ASN A 43 -4.68 21.51 -15.03
N GLU A 44 -4.47 20.31 -14.48
CA GLU A 44 -3.98 20.06 -13.11
C GLU A 44 -4.88 20.65 -12.00
N MET A 45 -6.05 21.17 -12.38
CA MET A 45 -7.02 21.75 -11.45
C MET A 45 -7.85 20.64 -10.79
N PRO A 46 -8.14 20.78 -9.48
CA PRO A 46 -9.02 19.86 -8.78
C PRO A 46 -10.42 19.91 -9.39
N ASN A 47 -10.89 18.79 -9.93
CA ASN A 47 -12.18 18.69 -10.62
C ASN A 47 -13.24 17.95 -9.77
N ASN A 48 -12.82 17.15 -8.78
CA ASN A 48 -13.74 16.53 -7.84
C ASN A 48 -13.15 16.42 -6.44
N SER A 49 -14.01 16.51 -5.42
CA SER A 49 -13.64 16.39 -4.02
C SER A 49 -14.54 15.39 -3.29
N ALA A 50 -13.96 14.65 -2.35
CA ALA A 50 -14.67 13.73 -1.46
C ALA A 50 -14.69 14.30 -0.03
N GLY A 51 -15.63 13.82 0.78
CA GLY A 51 -15.62 14.10 2.21
C GLY A 51 -14.41 13.47 2.90
N LYS A 52 -14.06 13.97 4.09
CA LYS A 52 -12.95 13.47 4.91
C LYS A 52 -13.01 11.96 5.22
N TRP A 53 -14.19 11.36 5.13
CA TRP A 53 -14.40 9.91 5.27
C TRP A 53 -13.54 9.08 4.32
N ILE A 54 -13.13 9.63 3.16
CA ILE A 54 -12.30 8.91 2.20
C ILE A 54 -10.95 8.49 2.81
N LEU A 55 -10.38 9.28 3.71
CA LEU A 55 -9.12 8.94 4.39
C LEU A 55 -9.30 7.68 5.26
N TRP A 56 -10.40 7.63 6.01
CA TRP A 56 -10.74 6.47 6.83
C TRP A 56 -11.04 5.22 5.99
N ALA A 57 -11.65 5.39 4.82
CA ALA A 57 -11.86 4.29 3.89
C ALA A 57 -10.54 3.74 3.34
N MET A 58 -9.59 4.62 2.97
CA MET A 58 -8.26 4.21 2.50
C MET A 58 -7.46 3.54 3.62
N LEU A 59 -7.50 4.07 4.84
CA LEU A 59 -6.92 3.42 6.01
C LEU A 59 -7.50 2.03 6.25
N LEU A 60 -8.82 1.87 6.18
CA LEU A 60 -9.48 0.58 6.34
C LEU A 60 -9.01 -0.42 5.26
N LEU A 61 -8.95 0.01 3.99
CA LEU A 61 -8.44 -0.81 2.90
C LEU A 61 -6.97 -1.20 3.11
N SER A 62 -6.14 -0.30 3.64
CA SER A 62 -4.76 -0.57 4.02
C SER A 62 -4.66 -1.65 5.11
N VAL A 63 -5.46 -1.53 6.18
CA VAL A 63 -5.50 -2.52 7.27
C VAL A 63 -5.98 -3.89 6.76
N LEU A 64 -7.05 -3.93 5.98
CA LEU A 64 -7.57 -5.18 5.41
C LEU A 64 -6.54 -5.82 4.47
N SER A 65 -5.76 -5.01 3.74
CA SER A 65 -4.72 -5.48 2.85
C SER A 65 -3.59 -6.22 3.58
N MET A 66 -3.33 -5.96 4.87
CA MET A 66 -2.32 -6.70 5.64
C MET A 66 -2.61 -8.20 5.75
N PHE A 67 -3.88 -8.58 5.63
CA PHE A 67 -4.34 -9.96 5.80
C PHE A 67 -4.56 -10.69 4.48
N SER A 68 -4.39 -10.01 3.35
CA SER A 68 -4.69 -10.54 2.01
C SER A 68 -3.71 -11.62 1.55
N TYR A 69 -2.49 -11.68 2.11
CA TYR A 69 -1.49 -12.70 1.75
C TYR A 69 -2.03 -14.13 1.87
N SER A 70 -2.87 -14.39 2.89
CA SER A 70 -3.43 -15.72 3.14
C SER A 70 -4.35 -16.18 2.01
N SER A 71 -5.04 -15.24 1.37
CA SER A 71 -5.92 -15.51 0.23
C SER A 71 -5.12 -15.81 -1.05
N MET A 72 -3.95 -15.18 -1.22
CA MET A 72 -3.06 -15.36 -2.37
C MET A 72 -2.32 -16.70 -2.35
N MET A 73 -2.15 -17.30 -1.16
CA MET A 73 -1.51 -18.60 -0.99
C MET A 73 -2.47 -19.79 -1.13
N LYS A 74 -3.79 -19.56 -1.19
CA LYS A 74 -4.75 -20.65 -1.31
C LYS A 74 -4.73 -21.22 -2.73
N GLU A 75 -4.61 -22.54 -2.82
CA GLU A 75 -4.87 -23.27 -4.05
C GLU A 75 -6.32 -23.07 -4.47
N ARG A 76 -6.53 -22.87 -5.77
CA ARG A 76 -7.86 -22.70 -6.36
C ARG A 76 -8.01 -23.64 -7.55
N PRO A 77 -9.19 -24.22 -7.76
CA PRO A 77 -9.45 -25.02 -8.95
C PRO A 77 -9.21 -24.16 -10.20
N GLY A 78 -8.23 -24.55 -11.02
CA GLY A 78 -7.81 -23.83 -12.23
C GLY A 78 -6.50 -23.03 -12.12
N TYR A 79 -5.92 -22.87 -10.92
CA TYR A 79 -4.59 -22.29 -10.72
C TYR A 79 -3.70 -23.30 -9.99
N ASN A 80 -2.80 -23.96 -10.73
CA ASN A 80 -2.00 -25.08 -10.23
C ASN A 80 -0.74 -24.68 -9.45
N VAL A 81 -0.38 -23.39 -9.39
CA VAL A 81 0.82 -22.92 -8.67
C VAL A 81 0.43 -21.78 -7.73
N PRO A 82 0.28 -22.04 -6.41
CA PRO A 82 0.04 -20.97 -5.45
C PRO A 82 1.23 -20.01 -5.42
N VAL A 83 0.95 -18.71 -5.21
CA VAL A 83 2.00 -17.70 -5.10
C VAL A 83 2.89 -18.05 -3.90
N GLY A 84 4.21 -18.11 -4.14
CA GLY A 84 5.18 -18.42 -3.09
C GLY A 84 5.00 -17.49 -1.88
N ARG A 85 5.23 -18.01 -0.67
CA ARG A 85 4.97 -17.31 0.60
C ARG A 85 5.58 -15.90 0.65
N GLU A 86 6.81 -15.75 0.15
CA GLU A 86 7.54 -14.48 0.10
C GLU A 86 6.83 -13.48 -0.84
N MET A 87 6.49 -13.93 -2.04
CA MET A 87 5.80 -13.13 -3.05
C MET A 87 4.37 -12.74 -2.63
N ALA A 88 3.64 -13.65 -1.98
CA ALA A 88 2.31 -13.35 -1.43
C ALA A 88 2.35 -12.27 -0.34
N CYS A 89 3.36 -12.30 0.53
CA CYS A 89 3.56 -11.25 1.54
C CYS A 89 3.97 -9.92 0.91
N ALA A 90 4.81 -9.95 -0.13
CA ALA A 90 5.23 -8.75 -0.85
C ALA A 90 4.07 -8.09 -1.60
N LEU A 91 3.24 -8.86 -2.30
CA LEU A 91 2.05 -8.34 -2.99
C LEU A 91 1.03 -7.74 -2.01
N SER A 92 0.81 -8.42 -0.88
CA SER A 92 -0.05 -7.91 0.19
C SER A 92 0.53 -6.62 0.80
N THR A 93 1.85 -6.54 1.01
CA THR A 93 2.53 -5.29 1.44
C THR A 93 2.43 -4.19 0.39
N GLY A 94 2.49 -4.55 -0.90
CA GLY A 94 2.26 -3.65 -2.02
C GLY A 94 0.90 -2.99 -1.94
N MET A 95 -0.16 -3.78 -1.77
CA MET A 95 -1.51 -3.24 -1.58
C MET A 95 -1.61 -2.31 -0.36
N VAL A 96 -1.03 -2.70 0.78
CA VAL A 96 -0.96 -1.83 1.99
C VAL A 96 -0.29 -0.50 1.65
N SER A 97 0.83 -0.54 0.92
CA SER A 97 1.56 0.67 0.54
C SER A 97 0.79 1.57 -0.40
N VAL A 98 0.04 1.01 -1.37
CA VAL A 98 -0.77 1.78 -2.31
C VAL A 98 -1.81 2.60 -1.54
N PHE A 99 -2.62 1.95 -0.72
CA PHE A 99 -3.66 2.65 0.03
C PHE A 99 -3.09 3.64 1.04
N SER A 100 -1.98 3.28 1.70
CA SER A 100 -1.33 4.17 2.67
C SER A 100 -0.71 5.39 2.02
N LEU A 101 -0.05 5.24 0.88
CA LEU A 101 0.53 6.37 0.14
C LEU A 101 -0.54 7.27 -0.44
N VAL A 102 -1.64 6.71 -0.95
CA VAL A 102 -2.81 7.51 -1.37
C VAL A 102 -3.29 8.37 -0.20
N ASP A 103 -3.45 7.78 0.99
CA ASP A 103 -3.91 8.50 2.18
C ASP A 103 -2.96 9.66 2.56
N VAL A 104 -1.65 9.40 2.54
CA VAL A 104 -0.61 10.41 2.78
C VAL A 104 -0.65 11.51 1.73
N VAL A 105 -0.73 11.17 0.45
CA VAL A 105 -0.75 12.15 -0.66
C VAL A 105 -1.98 13.05 -0.57
N LEU A 106 -3.15 12.49 -0.29
CA LEU A 106 -4.38 13.25 -0.12
C LEU A 106 -4.29 14.22 1.07
N ALA A 107 -3.77 13.75 2.21
CA ALA A 107 -3.58 14.59 3.38
C ALA A 107 -2.55 15.71 3.12
N VAL A 108 -1.39 15.38 2.55
CA VAL A 108 -0.31 16.35 2.27
C VAL A 108 -0.75 17.38 1.24
N TYR A 109 -1.41 16.97 0.16
CA TYR A 109 -1.90 17.89 -0.86
C TYR A 109 -2.90 18.90 -0.28
N LYS A 110 -3.66 18.49 0.74
CA LYS A 110 -4.60 19.39 1.40
C LYS A 110 -3.90 20.50 2.18
N PHE A 111 -2.75 20.23 2.81
CA PHE A 111 -1.95 21.26 3.49
C PHE A 111 -1.06 22.04 2.52
N TYR A 112 -0.59 21.39 1.46
CA TYR A 112 0.29 21.95 0.43
C TYR A 112 -0.30 21.64 -0.96
N PRO A 113 -1.22 22.50 -1.46
CA PRO A 113 -1.94 22.27 -2.71
C PRO A 113 -1.05 22.56 -3.93
N VAL A 114 0.04 21.81 -4.05
CA VAL A 114 1.01 21.88 -5.14
C VAL A 114 0.83 20.64 -6.01
N THR A 115 0.70 20.82 -7.33
CA THR A 115 0.43 19.72 -8.28
C THR A 115 1.56 18.69 -8.33
N ALA A 116 2.77 19.07 -7.92
CA ALA A 116 3.88 18.13 -7.72
C ALA A 116 3.59 17.05 -6.67
N VAL A 117 2.75 17.30 -5.66
CA VAL A 117 2.45 16.33 -4.59
C VAL A 117 1.77 15.07 -5.13
N PRO A 118 0.64 15.14 -5.87
CA PRO A 118 0.04 13.95 -6.46
C PRO A 118 0.96 13.27 -7.48
N VAL A 119 1.73 14.02 -8.27
CA VAL A 119 2.67 13.45 -9.26
C VAL A 119 3.77 12.62 -8.58
N ILE A 120 4.43 13.18 -7.56
CA ILE A 120 5.45 12.48 -6.78
C ILE A 120 4.83 11.30 -6.03
N GLY A 121 3.61 11.47 -5.51
CA GLY A 121 2.84 10.43 -4.85
C GLY A 121 2.58 9.22 -5.75
N THR A 122 2.09 9.45 -6.97
CA THR A 122 1.86 8.38 -7.95
C THR A 122 3.16 7.70 -8.35
N ALA A 123 4.23 8.47 -8.58
CA ALA A 123 5.55 7.90 -8.87
C ALA A 123 6.06 7.01 -7.71
N ALA A 124 5.88 7.44 -6.45
CA ALA A 124 6.27 6.67 -5.27
C ALA A 124 5.48 5.36 -5.16
N ILE A 125 4.18 5.36 -5.48
CA ILE A 125 3.34 4.15 -5.52
C ILE A 125 3.84 3.16 -6.58
N VAL A 126 4.11 3.62 -7.80
CA VAL A 126 4.59 2.75 -8.88
C VAL A 126 5.96 2.16 -8.52
N CYS A 127 6.87 3.00 -8.01
CA CYS A 127 8.19 2.56 -7.59
C CYS A 127 8.13 1.56 -6.43
N SER A 128 7.26 1.76 -5.43
CA SER A 128 7.16 0.84 -4.28
C SER A 128 6.71 -0.55 -4.72
N LEU A 129 5.75 -0.65 -5.64
CA LEU A 129 5.28 -1.91 -6.19
C LEU A 129 6.40 -2.69 -6.91
N ILE A 130 7.17 -2.01 -7.76
CA ILE A 130 8.31 -2.61 -8.46
C ILE A 130 9.35 -3.10 -7.44
N LEU A 131 9.73 -2.24 -6.50
CA LEU A 131 10.75 -2.56 -5.49
C LEU A 131 10.35 -3.76 -4.63
N PHE A 132 9.08 -3.86 -4.22
CA PHE A 132 8.63 -4.99 -3.41
C PHE A 132 8.65 -6.31 -4.17
N VAL A 133 8.22 -6.32 -5.44
CA VAL A 133 8.29 -7.51 -6.29
C VAL A 133 9.75 -7.94 -6.49
N VAL A 134 10.64 -7.02 -6.85
CA VAL A 134 12.06 -7.31 -7.05
C VAL A 134 12.71 -7.83 -5.76
N THR A 135 12.43 -7.19 -4.63
CA THR A 135 12.95 -7.61 -3.32
C THR A 135 12.48 -9.02 -2.95
N ALA A 136 11.21 -9.33 -3.20
CA ALA A 136 10.66 -10.66 -2.96
C ALA A 136 11.32 -11.71 -3.85
N TYR A 137 11.51 -11.40 -5.14
CA TYR A 137 12.17 -12.28 -6.10
C TYR A 137 13.60 -12.60 -5.68
N ILE A 138 14.41 -11.59 -5.35
CA ILE A 138 15.80 -11.76 -4.91
C ILE A 138 15.86 -12.62 -3.63
N ARG A 139 14.98 -12.36 -2.65
CA ARG A 139 14.95 -13.12 -1.40
C ARG A 139 14.54 -14.57 -1.60
N GLN A 140 13.58 -14.83 -2.49
CA GLN A 140 13.17 -16.18 -2.84
C GLN A 140 14.31 -16.93 -3.53
N HIS A 141 14.94 -16.32 -4.54
CA HIS A 141 16.06 -16.91 -5.27
C HIS A 141 17.25 -17.25 -4.36
N ASN A 142 17.63 -16.35 -3.45
CA ASN A 142 18.72 -16.59 -2.51
C ASN A 142 18.39 -17.69 -1.49
N SER A 143 17.13 -17.80 -1.07
CA SER A 143 16.69 -18.85 -0.14
C SER A 143 16.70 -20.23 -0.79
N SER A 144 16.34 -20.32 -2.08
CA SER A 144 16.42 -21.57 -2.85
C SER A 144 17.86 -22.06 -2.99
N ARG A 145 18.81 -21.19 -3.36
CA ARG A 145 20.23 -21.56 -3.47
C ARG A 145 20.83 -22.07 -2.15
N ALA A 146 20.50 -21.43 -1.03
CA ALA A 146 20.99 -21.84 0.29
C ALA A 146 20.41 -23.20 0.76
N GLY A 147 19.34 -23.68 0.13
CA GLY A 147 18.76 -25.01 0.37
C GLY A 147 19.39 -26.11 -0.48
N GLU A 148 19.99 -25.78 -1.62
CA GLU A 148 20.68 -26.72 -2.51
C GLU A 148 22.13 -27.00 -2.08
N GLU A 149 22.74 -26.12 -1.26
CA GLU A 149 24.09 -26.28 -0.70
C GLU A 149 24.13 -27.11 0.60
N LYS A 150 23.01 -27.74 1.01
CA LYS A 150 22.90 -28.61 2.19
C LYS A 150 22.59 -30.05 1.80
#